data_AF-A0A7V9W5A7-F1
#
_entry.id   AF-A0A7V9W5A7-F1
#
_cell.length_a   1.000
_cell.length_b   1.000
_cell.length_c   1.000
_cell.angle_alpha   90.00
_cell.angle_beta   90.00
_cell.angle_gamma   90.00
#
_symmetry.space_group_name_H-M   'P 1'
#
loop_
_entity.id
_entity.type
_entity.pdbx_description
1 polymer ?
#
loop_
_entity_poly.entity_id
_entity_poly.type
_entity_poly.pdbx_seq_one_letter_code
_entity_poly.pdbx_strand_id
1 'polypeptide(L)'
;RLAAEEGLFYFHEFFETGEDAPNGAHRLVFADAPQTLAHLGERTYHGRAGGTPPSRHVRKLEQLARVAPASVTLKDYSFKNPGYSQLHQAQLPEHDAEWLGEHAQRAVVDKVYEHYDYPGRYKADASGDAFTRIRLEHLRNDALTCAAESDLPELAPGVKFTLTDHD
;
A
#
# COMPACT_ATOMS: atom_id res chain seq x y z
N ARG A 1 0.29 -4.90 15.40
CA ARG A 1 -1.02 -4.30 15.75
C ARG A 1 -0.96 -2.78 15.78
N LEU A 2 -0.23 -2.15 16.71
CA LEU A 2 -0.16 -0.68 16.81
C LEU A 2 0.31 -0.01 15.51
N ALA A 3 1.37 -0.51 14.89
CA ALA A 3 1.86 0.00 13.61
C ALA A 3 0.76 0.07 12.54
N ALA A 4 -0.04 -1.00 12.39
CA ALA A 4 -1.13 -1.03 11.42
C ALA A 4 -2.27 -0.05 11.73
N GLU A 5 -2.53 0.23 13.01
CA GLU A 5 -3.55 1.21 13.43
C GLU A 5 -3.10 2.66 13.18
N GLU A 6 -1.80 2.92 13.28
CA GLU A 6 -1.17 4.23 13.02
C GLU A 6 -0.73 4.40 11.56
N GLY A 7 -1.05 3.46 10.67
CA GLY A 7 -0.70 3.53 9.25
C GLY A 7 0.79 3.31 8.96
N LEU A 8 1.53 2.72 9.90
CA LEU A 8 2.94 2.38 9.74
C LEU A 8 3.11 1.01 9.10
N PHE A 9 4.06 0.92 8.17
CA PHE A 9 4.59 -0.32 7.63
C PHE A 9 6.06 -0.47 7.99
N TYR A 10 6.61 -1.68 7.79
CA TYR A 10 8.01 -1.96 8.06
C TYR A 10 8.63 -2.88 7.03
N PHE A 11 9.95 -2.79 6.89
CA PHE A 11 10.76 -3.66 6.05
C PHE A 11 12.16 -3.86 6.67
N HIS A 12 12.90 -4.85 6.16
CA HIS A 12 14.24 -5.15 6.62
C HIS A 12 15.26 -4.73 5.56
N GLU A 13 16.28 -4.02 6.00
CA GLU A 13 17.48 -3.76 5.21
C GLU A 13 18.59 -4.67 5.69
N PHE A 14 19.30 -5.30 4.76
CA PHE A 14 20.40 -6.21 5.04
C PHE A 14 21.71 -5.57 4.62
N PHE A 15 22.73 -5.70 5.46
CA PHE A 15 24.07 -5.19 5.22
C PHE A 15 25.05 -6.36 5.22
N GLU A 16 25.92 -6.39 4.21
CA GLU A 16 27.09 -7.26 4.25
C GLU A 16 28.03 -6.75 5.34
N THR A 17 28.16 -7.52 6.41
CA THR A 17 29.25 -7.37 7.35
C THR A 17 30.40 -8.27 6.87
N GLY A 18 31.63 -7.75 6.91
CA GLY A 18 32.83 -8.49 6.52
C GLY A 18 33.03 -9.81 7.30
N GLU A 19 34.11 -10.53 7.00
CA GLU A 19 34.38 -11.91 7.45
C GLU A 19 34.17 -12.19 8.97
N ASP A 20 34.17 -11.16 9.82
CA ASP A 20 34.05 -11.24 11.28
C ASP A 20 32.62 -11.30 11.85
N ALA A 21 31.55 -11.23 11.03
CA ALA A 21 30.16 -11.31 11.51
C ALA A 21 29.31 -12.28 10.66
N PRO A 22 29.27 -13.58 11.03
CA PRO A 22 28.73 -14.66 10.19
C PRO A 22 27.20 -14.64 9.98
N ASN A 23 26.46 -13.73 10.64
CA ASN A 23 25.00 -13.67 10.55
C ASN A 23 24.46 -12.48 9.73
N GLY A 24 25.32 -11.61 9.20
CA GLY A 24 24.90 -10.37 8.55
C GLY A 24 24.22 -9.39 9.53
N ALA A 25 24.44 -8.09 9.37
CA ALA A 25 23.65 -7.11 10.12
C ALA A 25 22.36 -6.80 9.35
N HIS A 26 21.22 -6.70 10.05
CA HIS A 26 19.99 -6.21 9.46
C HIS A 26 19.37 -5.11 10.31
N ARG A 27 18.64 -4.20 9.66
CA ARG A 27 17.91 -3.10 10.29
C ARG A 27 16.44 -3.21 9.97
N LEU A 28 15.60 -3.15 11.01
CA LEU A 28 14.15 -2.99 10.88
C LEU A 28 13.84 -1.49 10.70
N VAL A 29 13.24 -1.14 9.57
CA VAL A 29 12.85 0.23 9.24
C VAL A 29 11.34 0.36 9.35
N PHE A 30 10.87 1.36 10.10
CA PHE A 30 9.46 1.76 10.12
C PHE A 30 9.28 2.99 9.24
N ALA A 31 8.20 3.01 8.46
CA ALA A 31 7.85 4.14 7.60
C ALA A 31 6.33 4.29 7.53
N ASP A 32 5.89 5.51 7.21
CA ASP A 32 4.50 5.93 7.01
C ASP A 32 4.22 6.41 5.59
N ALA A 33 5.26 6.69 4.80
CA ALA A 33 5.15 7.21 3.46
C ALA A 33 6.04 6.44 2.46
N PRO A 34 5.52 6.05 1.28
CA PRO A 34 6.32 5.33 0.26
C PRO A 34 7.45 6.18 -0.33
N GLN A 35 7.46 7.49 -0.06
CA GLN A 35 8.54 8.38 -0.49
C GLN A 35 9.86 8.12 0.22
N THR A 36 9.83 7.47 1.39
CA THR A 36 11.04 7.10 2.14
C THR A 36 11.75 5.87 1.56
N LEU A 37 11.08 5.09 0.69
CA LEU A 37 11.66 3.90 0.09
C LEU A 37 12.77 4.25 -0.90
N ALA A 38 13.86 3.47 -0.88
CA ALA A 38 14.95 3.63 -1.83
C ALA A 38 14.48 3.36 -3.26
N HIS A 39 14.83 4.25 -4.19
CA HIS A 39 14.49 4.13 -5.60
C HIS A 39 15.66 3.51 -6.38
N LEU A 40 15.46 2.34 -6.97
CA LEU A 40 16.49 1.60 -7.71
C LEU A 40 16.72 2.10 -9.13
N GLY A 41 15.85 2.99 -9.62
CA GLY A 41 15.90 3.52 -10.98
C GLY A 41 15.02 2.72 -11.94
N GLU A 42 15.37 2.75 -13.22
CA GLU A 42 14.63 2.06 -14.29
C GLU A 42 15.00 0.58 -14.35
N ARG A 43 14.01 -0.28 -14.58
CA ARG A 43 14.17 -1.71 -14.85
C ARG A 43 13.35 -2.08 -16.07
N THR A 44 13.97 -2.77 -17.01
CA THR A 44 13.32 -3.12 -18.27
C THR A 44 12.43 -4.35 -18.12
N TYR A 45 11.29 -4.34 -18.81
CA TYR A 45 10.45 -5.51 -19.02
C TYR A 45 10.86 -6.21 -20.33
N HIS A 46 10.90 -7.53 -20.31
CA HIS A 46 11.14 -8.34 -21.50
C HIS A 46 10.42 -9.69 -21.39
N GLY A 47 9.23 -9.77 -21.99
CA GLY A 47 8.35 -10.94 -21.96
C GLY A 47 8.55 -11.97 -23.08
N ARG A 48 9.56 -11.81 -23.95
CA ARG A 48 9.78 -12.75 -25.06
C ARG A 48 10.29 -14.10 -24.54
N ALA A 49 9.64 -15.17 -24.97
CA ALA A 49 10.12 -16.53 -24.75
C ALA A 49 11.27 -16.86 -25.72
N GLY A 50 12.47 -17.15 -25.19
CA GLY A 50 13.63 -17.60 -25.94
C GLY A 50 14.71 -16.54 -26.17
N GLY A 51 15.94 -17.01 -26.43
CA GLY A 51 17.15 -16.18 -26.50
C GLY A 51 17.81 -15.98 -25.13
N THR A 52 19.07 -15.54 -25.14
CA THR A 52 19.76 -15.08 -23.93
C THR A 52 19.61 -13.57 -23.85
N PRO A 53 18.92 -13.04 -22.84
CA PRO A 53 18.76 -11.61 -22.68
C PRO A 53 20.11 -10.96 -22.31
N PRO A 54 20.40 -9.74 -22.80
CA PRO A 54 21.68 -9.07 -22.59
C PRO A 54 21.87 -8.59 -21.14
N SER A 55 20.77 -8.38 -20.41
CA SER A 55 20.76 -7.94 -19.02
C SER A 55 19.63 -8.62 -18.24
N ARG A 56 19.75 -8.57 -16.92
CA ARG A 56 18.68 -8.95 -16.00
C ARG A 56 17.48 -8.01 -16.17
N HIS A 57 16.27 -8.53 -16.07
CA HIS A 57 15.03 -7.84 -16.44
C HIS A 57 13.81 -8.43 -15.72
N VAL A 58 12.67 -7.75 -15.80
CA VAL A 58 11.37 -8.30 -15.40
C VAL A 58 10.79 -9.08 -16.59
N ARG A 59 10.39 -10.33 -16.38
CA ARG A 59 9.98 -11.24 -17.47
C ARG A 59 8.47 -11.52 -17.55
N LYS A 60 7.76 -11.29 -16.45
CA LYS A 60 6.31 -11.46 -16.35
C LYS A 60 5.75 -10.37 -15.48
N LEU A 61 4.61 -9.83 -15.89
CA LEU A 61 3.87 -8.80 -15.18
C LEU A 61 2.38 -9.17 -15.20
N GLU A 62 1.73 -9.12 -14.04
CA GLU A 62 0.30 -9.34 -13.89
C GLU A 62 -0.27 -8.23 -13.01
N GLN A 63 -1.16 -7.41 -13.57
CA GLN A 63 -1.89 -6.40 -12.82
C GLN A 63 -3.27 -6.94 -12.47
N LEU A 64 -3.65 -6.81 -11.20
CA LEU A 64 -4.93 -7.28 -10.69
C LEU A 64 -5.64 -6.17 -9.93
N ALA A 65 -6.86 -5.87 -10.39
CA ALA A 65 -7.80 -4.94 -9.78
C ALA A 65 -8.89 -5.70 -9.03
N ARG A 66 -9.21 -5.29 -7.80
CA ARG A 66 -10.25 -5.88 -6.95
C ARG A 66 -11.23 -4.82 -6.48
N VAL A 67 -12.47 -5.24 -6.26
CA VAL A 67 -13.52 -4.41 -5.63
C VAL A 67 -13.19 -4.27 -4.15
N ALA A 68 -12.99 -3.03 -3.68
CA ALA A 68 -12.71 -2.68 -2.28
C ALA A 68 -13.55 -1.49 -1.79
N PRO A 69 -13.82 -1.30 -0.50
CA PRO A 69 -14.61 -0.16 -0.03
C PRO A 69 -14.08 1.18 -0.54
N ALA A 70 -14.97 2.09 -0.93
CA ALA A 70 -14.62 3.42 -1.44
C ALA A 70 -14.94 4.54 -0.43
N SER A 71 -15.65 4.21 0.64
CA SER A 71 -15.80 5.05 1.82
C SER A 71 -15.74 4.23 3.11
N VAL A 72 -15.26 4.87 4.18
CA VAL A 72 -15.26 4.32 5.54
C VAL A 72 -15.91 5.35 6.46
N THR A 73 -16.81 4.88 7.32
CA THR A 73 -17.41 5.66 8.41
C THR A 73 -17.08 4.97 9.74
N LEU A 74 -16.32 5.63 10.60
CA LEU A 74 -16.05 5.15 11.96
C LEU A 74 -16.91 5.93 12.96
N LYS A 75 -17.35 5.23 14.01
CA LYS A 75 -18.03 5.85 15.15
C LYS A 75 -17.37 5.47 16.46
N ASP A 76 -17.35 6.39 17.40
CA ASP A 76 -17.01 6.09 18.79
C ASP A 76 -17.98 6.79 19.77
N TYR A 77 -17.76 6.59 21.07
CA TYR A 77 -18.51 7.21 22.14
C TYR A 77 -17.57 7.62 23.28
N SER A 78 -17.82 8.78 23.85
CA SER A 78 -17.12 9.26 25.05
C SER A 78 -18.11 9.61 26.14
N PHE A 79 -18.00 8.95 27.29
CA PHE A 79 -18.84 9.27 28.46
C PHE A 79 -18.64 10.71 28.95
N LYS A 80 -17.51 11.34 28.63
CA LYS A 80 -17.21 12.74 28.98
C LYS A 80 -18.01 13.74 28.14
N ASN A 81 -18.50 13.32 26.98
CA ASN A 81 -19.32 14.14 26.09
C ASN A 81 -20.36 13.28 25.35
N PRO A 82 -21.39 12.78 26.06
CA PRO A 82 -22.29 11.75 25.53
C PRO A 82 -23.19 12.22 24.38
N GLY A 83 -23.39 13.53 24.23
CA GLY A 83 -24.20 14.10 23.14
C GLY A 83 -23.45 14.24 21.82
N TYR A 84 -22.13 14.06 21.81
CA TYR A 84 -21.32 14.15 20.61
C TYR A 84 -21.28 12.81 19.87
N SER A 85 -21.58 12.84 18.57
CA SER A 85 -21.74 11.62 17.76
C SER A 85 -20.42 10.86 17.53
N GLN A 86 -19.28 11.55 17.62
CA GLN A 86 -17.93 11.02 17.34
C GLN A 86 -17.89 10.17 16.05
N LEU A 87 -18.52 10.68 14.99
CA LEU A 87 -18.62 10.02 13.69
C LEU A 87 -17.68 10.70 12.69
N HIS A 88 -16.80 9.92 12.08
CA HIS A 88 -15.82 10.39 11.09
C HIS A 88 -15.95 9.58 9.81
N GLN A 89 -15.77 10.23 8.67
CA GLN A 89 -15.90 9.61 7.36
C GLN A 89 -14.70 9.95 6.48
N ALA A 90 -14.18 8.94 5.78
CA ALA A 90 -13.17 9.08 4.74
C ALA A 90 -13.71 8.52 3.44
N GLN A 91 -13.38 9.18 2.33
CA GLN A 91 -13.74 8.77 0.97
C GLN A 91 -12.49 8.74 0.12
N LEU A 92 -12.47 7.84 -0.88
CA LEU A 92 -11.38 7.77 -1.83
C LEU A 92 -11.33 9.08 -2.65
N PRO A 93 -10.17 9.76 -2.73
CA PRO A 93 -10.03 10.95 -3.55
C PRO A 93 -10.35 10.67 -5.03
N GLU A 94 -10.97 11.63 -5.71
CA GLU A 94 -11.40 11.46 -7.10
C GLU A 94 -10.24 11.18 -8.06
N HIS A 95 -9.07 11.79 -7.84
CA HIS A 95 -7.88 11.57 -8.65
C HIS A 95 -7.36 10.12 -8.57
N ASP A 96 -7.32 9.55 -7.36
CA ASP A 96 -6.85 8.17 -7.16
C ASP A 96 -7.82 7.16 -7.78
N ALA A 97 -9.10 7.54 -7.88
CA ALA A 97 -10.14 6.75 -8.50
C ALA A 97 -10.13 6.80 -10.05
N GLU A 98 -9.40 7.72 -10.68
CA GLU A 98 -9.19 7.73 -12.15
C GLU A 98 -8.14 6.69 -12.56
N TRP A 99 -7.07 6.53 -11.78
CA TRP A 99 -5.98 5.58 -12.08
C TRP A 99 -6.37 4.11 -11.90
N LEU A 100 -7.41 3.85 -11.10
CA LEU A 100 -7.94 2.51 -10.82
C LEU A 100 -8.71 1.89 -12.01
N GLY A 101 -8.91 2.66 -13.09
CA GLY A 101 -9.61 2.21 -14.29
C GLY A 101 -11.09 1.86 -14.04
N GLU A 102 -11.77 1.44 -15.10
CA GLU A 102 -13.18 1.03 -15.04
C GLU A 102 -13.41 -0.18 -14.11
N HIS A 103 -12.37 -1.02 -13.95
CA HIS A 103 -12.44 -2.31 -13.29
C HIS A 103 -12.36 -2.27 -11.76
N ALA A 104 -11.72 -1.25 -11.16
CA ALA A 104 -11.67 -1.06 -9.71
C ALA A 104 -12.67 -0.02 -9.17
N GLN A 105 -13.80 0.17 -9.90
CA GLN A 105 -15.16 0.50 -9.41
C GLN A 105 -15.86 1.71 -10.06
N ARG A 106 -15.25 2.44 -11.00
CA ARG A 106 -15.79 3.76 -11.37
C ARG A 106 -16.62 3.85 -12.66
N ALA A 107 -16.68 2.82 -13.50
CA ALA A 107 -17.39 2.96 -14.79
C ALA A 107 -18.86 2.52 -14.80
N VAL A 108 -19.36 1.76 -13.81
CA VAL A 108 -20.63 1.04 -14.01
C VAL A 108 -21.68 1.16 -12.89
N VAL A 109 -21.40 1.66 -11.68
CA VAL A 109 -22.42 1.56 -10.62
C VAL A 109 -22.52 2.80 -9.73
N ASP A 110 -23.73 3.37 -9.70
CA ASP A 110 -24.29 4.31 -8.72
C ASP A 110 -24.29 3.80 -7.25
N LYS A 111 -23.38 2.88 -6.89
CA LYS A 111 -23.28 2.24 -5.57
C LYS A 111 -21.82 2.13 -5.15
N VAL A 112 -21.34 3.19 -4.52
CA VAL A 112 -20.09 3.22 -3.77
C VAL A 112 -20.21 2.24 -2.60
N TYR A 113 -19.33 1.25 -2.50
CA TYR A 113 -19.32 0.33 -1.34
C TYR A 113 -18.80 1.05 -0.11
N GLU A 114 -19.67 1.21 0.89
CA GLU A 114 -19.35 1.83 2.18
C GLU A 114 -18.99 0.77 3.23
N HIS A 115 -18.01 1.11 4.08
CA HIS A 115 -17.66 0.34 5.26
C HIS A 115 -17.98 1.16 6.52
N TYR A 116 -18.74 0.58 7.45
CA TYR A 116 -19.02 1.20 8.75
C TYR A 116 -18.46 0.31 9.86
N ASP A 117 -17.83 0.92 10.88
CA ASP A 117 -17.29 0.18 12.03
C ASP A 117 -17.43 0.94 13.36
N TYR A 118 -17.54 0.17 14.45
CA TYR A 118 -17.62 0.65 15.84
C TYR A 118 -17.07 -0.43 16.79
N PRO A 119 -16.23 -0.08 17.79
CA PRO A 119 -15.77 1.27 18.11
C PRO A 119 -14.57 1.72 17.26
N GLY A 120 -14.52 3.00 16.89
CA GLY A 120 -13.44 3.61 16.12
C GLY A 120 -12.12 3.81 16.88
N ARG A 121 -12.15 3.69 18.21
CA ARG A 121 -11.00 3.73 19.15
C ARG A 121 -10.26 5.08 19.20
N TYR A 122 -10.98 6.16 18.98
CA TYR A 122 -10.50 7.54 19.13
C TYR A 122 -11.41 8.31 20.09
N LYS A 123 -10.92 9.43 20.65
CA LYS A 123 -11.70 10.29 21.54
C LYS A 123 -11.67 11.77 21.16
N ALA A 124 -10.89 12.12 20.14
CA ALA A 124 -10.76 13.47 19.60
C ALA A 124 -10.85 13.43 18.07
N ASP A 125 -11.29 14.54 17.48
CA ASP A 125 -11.57 14.61 16.05
C ASP A 125 -10.35 14.35 15.19
N ALA A 126 -9.21 14.97 15.52
CA ALA A 126 -7.96 14.79 14.78
C ALA A 126 -7.51 13.32 14.70
N SER A 127 -7.69 12.56 15.80
CA SER A 127 -7.44 11.11 15.80
C SER A 127 -8.52 10.33 15.04
N GLY A 128 -9.78 10.77 15.08
CA GLY A 128 -10.87 10.15 14.32
C GLY A 128 -10.66 10.25 12.82
N ASP A 129 -10.27 11.42 12.32
CA ASP A 129 -9.96 11.64 10.91
C ASP A 129 -8.78 10.78 10.45
N ALA A 130 -7.70 10.74 11.23
CA ALA A 130 -6.52 9.93 10.92
C ALA A 130 -6.85 8.43 10.89
N PHE A 131 -7.53 7.90 11.91
CA PHE A 131 -7.90 6.49 12.00
C PHE A 131 -8.84 6.07 10.88
N THR A 132 -9.81 6.93 10.54
CA THR A 132 -10.78 6.65 9.46
C THR A 132 -10.07 6.61 8.10
N ARG A 133 -9.12 7.52 7.85
CA ARG A 133 -8.30 7.52 6.64
C ARG A 133 -7.41 6.28 6.54
N ILE A 134 -6.66 5.96 7.60
CA ILE A 134 -5.80 4.77 7.65
C ILE A 134 -6.63 3.50 7.44
N ARG A 135 -7.84 3.43 8.00
CA ARG A 135 -8.76 2.31 7.80
C ARG A 135 -9.18 2.14 6.34
N LEU A 136 -9.49 3.24 5.64
CA LEU A 136 -9.81 3.22 4.22
C LEU A 136 -8.61 2.76 3.38
N GLU A 137 -7.43 3.34 3.62
CA GLU A 137 -6.18 2.95 2.94
C GLU A 137 -5.87 1.46 3.16
N HIS A 138 -6.03 0.96 4.38
CA HIS A 138 -5.84 -0.45 4.73
C HIS A 138 -6.82 -1.38 4.01
N LEU A 139 -8.12 -1.05 3.98
CA LEU A 139 -9.14 -1.85 3.29
C LEU A 139 -8.96 -1.88 1.77
N ARG A 140 -8.14 -0.96 1.22
CA ARG A 140 -7.86 -0.85 -0.21
C ARG A 140 -6.43 -1.27 -0.56
N ASN A 141 -5.64 -1.80 0.39
CA ASN A 141 -4.23 -2.10 0.15
C ASN A 141 -3.99 -3.15 -0.96
N ASP A 142 -4.99 -3.99 -1.24
CA ASP A 142 -4.98 -5.03 -2.28
C ASP A 142 -5.93 -4.73 -3.46
N ALA A 143 -6.53 -3.52 -3.46
CA ALA A 143 -7.47 -3.09 -4.50
C ALA A 143 -6.80 -3.02 -5.87
N LEU A 144 -5.51 -2.67 -5.92
CA LEU A 144 -4.71 -2.69 -7.14
C LEU A 144 -3.31 -3.19 -6.83
N THR A 145 -3.01 -4.38 -7.31
CA THR A 145 -1.72 -5.06 -7.08
C THR A 145 -1.05 -5.43 -8.39
N CYS A 146 0.27 -5.42 -8.40
CA CYS A 146 1.07 -5.89 -9.53
C CYS A 146 2.00 -7.02 -9.06
N ALA A 147 1.91 -8.18 -9.71
CA ALA A 147 2.80 -9.31 -9.49
C ALA A 147 3.82 -9.39 -10.63
N ALA A 148 5.10 -9.55 -10.30
CA ALA A 148 6.18 -9.57 -11.28
C ALA A 148 7.15 -10.72 -10.99
N GLU A 149 7.69 -11.32 -12.06
CA GLU A 149 8.78 -12.30 -11.98
C GLU A 149 10.04 -11.72 -12.63
N SER A 150 11.20 -11.87 -11.99
CA SER A 150 12.48 -11.27 -12.44
C SER A 150 13.71 -12.08 -11.98
N ASP A 151 14.88 -11.78 -12.55
CA ASP A 151 16.22 -12.23 -12.11
C ASP A 151 17.08 -11.10 -11.51
N LEU A 152 16.52 -9.92 -11.29
CA LEU A 152 17.20 -8.79 -10.66
C LEU A 152 17.50 -9.09 -9.18
N PRO A 153 18.77 -9.14 -8.77
CA PRO A 153 19.16 -9.53 -7.42
C PRO A 153 18.92 -8.41 -6.40
N GLU A 154 18.84 -7.16 -6.83
CA GLU A 154 18.59 -6.02 -5.95
C GLU A 154 17.11 -5.87 -5.51
N LEU A 155 16.18 -6.65 -6.07
CA LEU A 155 14.77 -6.57 -5.69
C LEU A 155 14.51 -7.26 -4.35
N ALA A 156 14.03 -6.48 -3.38
CA ALA A 156 13.63 -6.94 -2.06
C ALA A 156 12.45 -6.11 -1.53
N PRO A 157 11.74 -6.53 -0.47
CA PRO A 157 10.75 -5.67 0.17
C PRO A 157 11.39 -4.36 0.67
N GLY A 158 10.74 -3.21 0.44
CA GLY A 158 11.22 -1.91 0.90
C GLY A 158 11.98 -1.06 -0.14
N VAL A 159 12.00 -1.48 -1.41
CA VAL A 159 12.49 -0.66 -2.53
C VAL A 159 11.38 -0.36 -3.52
N LYS A 160 11.59 0.68 -4.31
CA LYS A 160 10.75 1.03 -5.47
C LYS A 160 11.60 1.16 -6.73
N PHE A 161 11.00 0.94 -7.88
CA PHE A 161 11.65 1.08 -9.17
C PHE A 161 10.63 1.51 -10.23
N THR A 162 11.13 2.06 -11.33
CA THR A 162 10.31 2.39 -12.50
C THR A 162 10.45 1.26 -13.51
N LEU A 163 9.34 0.63 -13.89
CA LEU A 163 9.34 -0.37 -14.96
C LEU A 163 9.31 0.36 -16.31
N THR A 164 10.16 -0.05 -17.26
CA THR A 164 10.20 0.47 -18.64
C THR A 164 9.92 -0.65 -19.62
N ASP A 165 9.59 -0.30 -20.87
CA ASP A 165 9.41 -1.26 -21.96
C ASP A 165 8.32 -2.32 -21.71
N HIS A 166 7.29 -1.96 -20.93
CA HIS A 166 6.09 -2.74 -20.71
C HIS A 166 4.95 -2.07 -21.49
N ASP A 167 4.51 -2.69 -22.59
CA ASP A 167 3.34 -2.28 -23.36
C ASP A 167 2.03 -2.69 -22.66
#